data_AF-A0A933YSD0-F1
#
_entry.id   AF-A0A933YSD0-F1
#
_cell.length_a   1.000
_cell.length_b   1.000
_cell.length_c   1.000
_cell.angle_alpha   90.00
_cell.angle_beta   90.00
_cell.angle_gamma   90.00
#
_symmetry.space_group_name_H-M   'P 1'
#
loop_
_entity.id
_entity.type
_entity.pdbx_description
1 polymer ?
#
loop_
_entity_poly.entity_id
_entity_poly.type
_entity_poly.pdbx_seq_one_letter_code
_entity_poly.pdbx_strand_id
1 'polypeptide(L)' 'MQDELIPVGKISSTHGIRGFLKLYSYSGNIESLQSAETVLLRAKNGGLKEITLTSVSAHAGGFILALDGF' A
#
# COMPACT_ATOMS: atom_id res chain seq x y z
N MET A 1 -8.66 2.94 -23.66
CA MET A 1 -8.48 3.96 -22.61
C MET A 1 -7.36 3.47 -21.72
N GLN A 2 -6.38 4.33 -21.44
CA GLN A 2 -5.31 4.01 -20.50
C GLN A 2 -5.70 4.68 -19.19
N ASP A 3 -5.95 3.91 -18.14
CA ASP A 3 -6.36 4.47 -16.86
C ASP A 3 -5.21 5.31 -16.29
N GLU A 4 -5.52 6.57 -15.96
CA GLU A 4 -4.58 7.46 -15.32
C GLU A 4 -4.53 7.13 -13.82
N LEU A 5 -3.47 6.44 -13.41
CA LEU A 5 -3.28 6.01 -12.02
C LEU A 5 -2.69 7.15 -11.19
N ILE A 6 -3.36 7.48 -10.09
CA ILE A 6 -2.89 8.45 -9.11
C ILE A 6 -2.21 7.69 -7.96
N PRO A 7 -0.94 7.97 -7.64
CA PRO A 7 -0.29 7.35 -6.49
C PRO A 7 -0.91 7.88 -5.19
N VAL A 8 -1.33 6.96 -4.31
CA VAL A 8 -1.94 7.30 -3.00
C VAL A 8 -0.95 7.22 -1.83
N GLY A 9 0.26 6.72 -2.08
CA GLY A 9 1.33 6.64 -1.10
C GLY A 9 2.58 5.93 -1.61
N LYS A 10 3.53 5.72 -0.71
CA LYS A 10 4.82 5.08 -1.00
C LYS A 10 5.21 4.09 0.09
N ILE A 11 5.59 2.87 -0.32
CA ILE A 11 6.20 1.89 0.60
C ILE A 11 7.56 2.42 1.04
N SER A 12 7.75 2.60 2.34
CA SER A 12 8.95 3.21 2.93
C SER A 12 9.93 2.18 3.48
N SER A 13 9.42 1.09 4.06
CA SER A 13 10.22 0.03 4.68
C SER A 13 9.36 -1.20 4.99
N THR A 14 10.00 -2.30 5.37
CA THR A 14 9.33 -3.46 5.97
C THR A 14 8.99 -3.18 7.44
N HIS A 15 8.02 -3.93 7.97
CA HIS A 15 7.60 -3.89 9.37
C HIS A 15 7.60 -5.31 9.96
N GLY A 16 8.42 -5.53 10.98
CA GLY A 16 8.52 -6.83 11.66
C GLY A 16 9.07 -7.95 10.77
N ILE A 17 8.79 -9.20 11.16
CA ILE A 17 9.27 -10.42 10.48
C ILE A 17 8.18 -11.13 9.64
N ARG A 18 6.96 -10.58 9.63
CA ARG A 18 5.77 -11.16 8.99
C ARG A 18 5.45 -10.54 7.63
N GLY A 19 6.43 -9.96 6.95
CA GLY A 19 6.24 -9.40 5.60
C GLY A 19 5.42 -8.10 5.51
N PHE A 20 4.95 -7.55 6.63
CA PHE A 20 4.19 -6.29 6.62
C PHE A 20 5.03 -5.12 6.09
N LEU A 21 4.36 -4.12 5.54
CA LEU A 21 5.00 -2.97 4.91
C LEU A 21 4.54 -1.67 5.54
N LYS A 22 5.47 -0.74 5.75
CA LYS A 22 5.15 0.64 6.14
C LYS A 22 4.80 1.45 4.90
N LEU A 23 3.65 2.11 4.93
CA LEU A 23 3.18 3.03 3.93
C LEU A 23 3.27 4.47 4.46
N TYR A 24 3.91 5.34 3.69
CA TYR A 24 3.71 6.79 3.80
C TYR A 24 2.54 7.17 2.90
N SER A 25 1.42 7.59 3.50
CA SER A 25 0.21 7.99 2.78
C SER A 25 0.28 9.45 2.35
N TYR A 26 -0.22 9.76 1.16
CA TYR A 26 -0.30 11.14 0.65
C TYR A 26 -1.61 11.84 1.04
N SER A 27 -2.68 11.09 1.32
CA SER A 27 -3.95 11.66 1.78
C SER A 27 -4.05 11.71 3.30
N GLY A 28 -3.33 10.83 4.01
CA GLY A 28 -3.51 10.62 5.45
C GLY A 28 -4.86 9.99 5.83
N ASN A 29 -5.74 9.70 4.86
CA ASN A 29 -7.04 9.08 5.11
C ASN A 29 -6.89 7.56 5.12
N ILE A 30 -6.99 6.97 6.32
CA ILE A 30 -6.91 5.52 6.50
C ILE A 30 -8.16 4.79 6.00
N GLU A 31 -9.34 5.41 6.10
CA GLU A 31 -10.61 4.80 5.69
C GLU A 31 -10.61 4.52 4.19
N SER A 32 -10.07 5.43 3.39
CA SER A 32 -9.91 5.23 1.94
C SER A 32 -9.00 4.05 1.59
N LEU A 33 -8.01 3.75 2.44
CA LEU A 33 -7.13 2.58 2.26
C LEU A 33 -7.81 1.30 2.73
N GLN A 34 -8.58 1.37 3.82
CA GLN A 34 -9.33 0.23 4.36
C GLN A 34 -10.50 -0.18 3.47
N SER A 35 -11.06 0.74 2.68
CA SER A 35 -12.09 0.42 1.69
C SER A 35 -11.56 -0.23 0.42
N ALA A 36 -10.23 -0.29 0.22
CA ALA A 36 -9.63 -0.87 -0.98
C ALA A 36 -9.39 -2.38 -0.81
N GLU A 37 -9.86 -3.17 -1.77
CA GLU A 37 -9.61 -4.63 -1.82
C GLU A 37 -8.27 -4.95 -2.49
N THR A 38 -7.89 -4.20 -3.53
CA THR A 38 -6.62 -4.36 -4.26
C THR A 38 -5.86 -3.04 -4.35
N VAL A 39 -4.54 -3.15 -4.51
CA VAL A 39 -3.65 -2.02 -4.78
C VAL A 39 -2.72 -2.33 -5.95
N LEU A 40 -2.38 -1.30 -6.72
CA LEU A 40 -1.36 -1.38 -7.76
C LEU A 40 -0.01 -0.90 -7.20
N LEU A 41 0.94 -1.83 -7.09
CA LEU A 41 2.31 -1.51 -6.73
C LEU A 41 3.12 -1.18 -7.97
N ARG A 42 3.72 0.01 -7.97
CA ARG A 42 4.70 0.42 -8.98
C ARG A 42 6.12 0.11 -8.53
N ALA A 43 6.77 -0.82 -9.21
CA ALA A 43 8.18 -1.12 -9.02
C ALA A 43 9.08 0.00 -9.56
N LYS A 44 10.34 0.05 -9.12
CA LYS A 44 11.31 1.08 -9.56
C LYS A 44 11.55 1.11 -11.07
N ASN A 45 11.38 -0.03 -11.75
CA ASN A 45 11.47 -0.15 -13.20
C ASN A 45 10.20 0.30 -13.94
N GLY A 46 9.19 0.82 -13.23
CA GLY A 46 7.91 1.24 -13.80
C GLY A 46 6.87 0.13 -13.93
N GLY A 47 7.24 -1.12 -13.67
CA GLY A 47 6.31 -2.26 -13.71
C GLY A 47 5.19 -2.11 -12.68
N LEU A 48 3.98 -2.44 -13.07
CA LEU A 48 2.81 -2.46 -12.19
C LEU A 48 2.48 -3.89 -11.81
N LYS A 49 2.17 -4.12 -10.54
CA LYS A 49 1.66 -5.39 -10.03
C LYS A 49 0.43 -5.10 -9.19
N GLU A 50 -0.70 -5.68 -9.58
CA GLU A 50 -1.89 -5.72 -8.72
C GLU A 50 -1.70 -6.76 -7.63
N ILE A 51 -2.11 -6.42 -6.42
CA ILE A 51 -2.03 -7.30 -5.25
C ILE A 51 -3.18 -7.01 -4.30
N THR A 52 -3.73 -8.07 -3.70
CA THR A 52 -4.79 -7.97 -2.69
C THR A 52 -4.24 -7.36 -1.41
N LEU A 53 -4.97 -6.37 -0.88
CA LEU A 53 -4.69 -5.72 0.39
C LEU A 53 -5.46 -6.46 1.49
N THR A 54 -4.75 -7.18 2.36
CA THR A 54 -5.39 -8.03 3.37
C THR A 54 -5.65 -7.29 4.68
N SER A 55 -4.86 -6.26 5.00
CA SER A 55 -5.17 -5.37 6.13
C SER A 55 -4.45 -4.02 6.02
N VAL A 56 -5.05 -3.00 6.65
CA VAL A 56 -4.46 -1.67 6.87
C VAL A 56 -4.66 -1.26 8.32
N SER A 57 -3.58 -0.84 8.98
CA SER A 57 -3.64 -0.31 10.36
C SER A 57 -2.76 0.94 10.52
N ALA A 58 -3.11 1.79 11.49
CA ALA A 58 -2.33 2.97 11.86
C ALA A 58 -1.19 2.61 12.82
N HIS A 59 0.01 3.16 12.59
CA HIS A 59 1.16 2.94 13.45
C HIS A 59 2.19 4.08 13.37
N ALA A 60 2.47 4.73 14.51
CA ALA A 60 3.52 5.74 14.68
C ALA A 60 3.57 6.82 13.58
N GLY A 61 2.41 7.41 13.24
CA GLY A 61 2.31 8.48 12.25
C GLY A 61 2.34 8.03 10.78
N GLY A 62 2.31 6.72 10.52
CA GLY A 62 2.13 6.15 9.19
C GLY A 62 1.15 4.97 9.23
N PHE A 63 1.11 4.21 8.14
CA PHE A 63 0.25 3.03 8.03
C PHE A 63 1.07 1.76 7.84
N ILE A 64 0.53 0.65 8.29
CA ILE A 64 1.04 -0.70 8.05
C ILE A 64 0.06 -1.42 7.13
N LEU A 65 0.60 -2.04 6.09
CA LEU A 65 -0.14 -2.86 5.14
C LEU A 65 0.26 -4.33 5.30
N ALA A 66 -0.71 -5.22 5.19
CA ALA A 66 -0.47 -6.62 4.85
C ALA A 66 -0.99 -6.88 3.44
N LEU A 67 -0.21 -7.62 2.66
CA LEU A 67 -0.49 -7.93 1.26
C LEU A 67 -0.59 -9.43 1.10
N ASP A 68 -1.48 -9.91 0.24
CA ASP A 68 -1.59 -11.34 0.04
C ASP A 68 -0.30 -11.94 -0.54
N GLY A 69 0.11 -13.09 0.01
CA GLY A 69 1.37 -13.76 -0.33
C GLY A 69 2.65 -13.21 0.31
N PHE A 70 2.56 -12.30 1.31
CA PHE A 70 3.72 -11.77 2.05
C PHE A 70 3.51 -11.73 3.57
#